data_AF-A0A3G2II06-F1
#
_entry.id   AF-A0A3G2II06-F1
#
_cell.length_a   1.000
_cell.length_b   1.000
_cell.length_c   1.000
_cell.angle_alpha   90.00
_cell.angle_beta   90.00
_cell.angle_gamma   90.00
#
_symmetry.space_group_name_H-M   'P 1'
#
loop_
_entity.id
_entity.type
_entity.pdbx_description
1 polymer ?
#
loop_
_entity_poly.entity_id
_entity_poly.type
_entity_poly.pdbx_seq_one_letter_code
_entity_poly.pdbx_strand_id
1 'polypeptide(L)'
;MKIKTKNDFLSIPFIKKCAFSIVNYECLNNLDDMELLAQLSFRYMLMESIESVSETDDSEIQLLYNDLEKLMKYVILADDFEYAKNDCDVISDEYIHLAGGMFVEPLSRLDLRLLTEKIALQGAGAGYALLPTDEDYEFSQQNSDCNDTAINSEADSFRFNMESIDKVTDCDDSINISLDLTRTDSELIKEISKLLPLWRSELGIEVNKLIEYKGWVHLRKRVIEYKVIPILDVLNYLSLSKLKINTTALLLIVFPDGEKDVFSYNKTIMPFIAKLKSENYRHKAFVEILSNRIGDDS
;
A
#
# COMPACT_ATOMS: atom_id res chain seq x y z
N MET A 1 3.34 21.17 30.97
CA MET A 1 2.07 21.16 31.73
C MET A 1 1.95 19.80 32.41
N LYS A 2 1.94 19.73 33.76
CA LYS A 2 1.83 18.46 34.51
C LYS A 2 0.35 18.20 34.78
N ILE A 3 -0.24 17.25 34.05
CA ILE A 3 -1.63 16.79 34.23
C ILE A 3 -1.63 15.89 35.48
N LYS A 4 -2.39 16.26 36.52
CA LYS A 4 -2.34 15.59 37.84
C LYS A 4 -3.62 14.83 38.20
N THR A 5 -4.72 15.02 37.48
CA THR A 5 -6.00 14.38 37.79
C THR A 5 -6.83 14.03 36.55
N LYS A 6 -7.78 13.10 36.70
CA LYS A 6 -8.77 12.70 35.67
C LYS A 6 -9.60 13.89 35.13
N ASN A 7 -9.71 14.98 35.89
CA ASN A 7 -10.37 16.23 35.48
C ASN A 7 -9.48 17.15 34.61
N ASP A 8 -8.15 17.02 34.69
CA ASP A 8 -7.21 17.72 33.79
C ASP A 8 -7.16 17.09 32.39
N PHE A 9 -7.85 15.97 32.20
CA PHE A 9 -7.92 15.19 30.96
C PHE A 9 -8.92 15.79 29.96
N LEU A 10 -10.06 16.28 30.47
CA LEU A 10 -11.13 16.92 29.68
C LEU A 10 -10.76 18.32 29.14
N SER A 11 -9.60 18.85 29.52
CA SER A 11 -9.08 20.15 29.06
C SER A 11 -8.08 20.05 27.91
N ILE A 12 -7.74 18.83 27.45
CA ILE A 12 -6.94 18.65 26.23
C ILE A 12 -7.84 19.01 25.02
N PRO A 13 -7.47 19.99 24.17
CA PRO A 13 -8.24 20.37 22.99
C PRO A 13 -8.58 19.18 22.07
N PHE A 14 -7.73 18.15 22.09
CA PHE A 14 -7.90 16.84 21.45
C PHE A 14 -9.24 16.18 21.80
N ILE A 15 -9.62 16.08 23.08
CA ILE A 15 -10.80 15.28 23.51
C ILE A 15 -12.12 16.03 23.30
N LYS A 16 -12.09 17.37 23.24
CA LYS A 16 -13.30 18.17 23.01
C LYS A 16 -13.74 18.25 21.55
N LYS A 17 -12.86 17.90 20.59
CA LYS A 17 -13.14 17.95 19.15
C LYS A 17 -13.04 16.60 18.44
N CYS A 18 -12.31 15.63 19.00
CA CYS A 18 -12.10 14.33 18.39
C CYS A 18 -13.17 13.33 18.86
N ALA A 19 -13.70 12.51 17.95
CA ALA A 19 -14.65 11.45 18.28
C ALA A 19 -14.02 10.22 18.98
N PHE A 20 -12.76 10.32 19.43
CA PHE A 20 -12.04 9.24 20.07
C PHE A 20 -12.68 8.83 21.39
N SER A 21 -13.04 7.55 21.50
CA SER A 21 -13.37 6.90 22.76
C SER A 21 -12.73 5.52 22.78
N ILE A 22 -11.96 5.21 23.82
CA ILE A 22 -11.29 3.90 23.91
C ILE A 22 -12.29 2.73 23.96
N VAL A 23 -13.50 2.98 24.46
CA VAL A 23 -14.60 2.00 24.54
C VAL A 23 -15.02 1.54 23.14
N ASN A 24 -14.92 2.40 22.12
CA ASN A 24 -15.27 2.07 20.74
C ASN A 24 -14.35 0.98 20.14
N TYR A 25 -13.22 0.70 20.78
CA TYR A 25 -12.23 -0.26 20.32
C TYR A 25 -12.30 -1.61 21.05
N GLU A 26 -13.21 -1.77 22.03
CA GLU A 26 -13.35 -3.04 22.76
C GLU A 26 -13.77 -4.20 21.84
N CYS A 27 -14.51 -3.90 20.77
CA CYS A 27 -14.92 -4.87 19.76
C CYS A 27 -13.76 -5.46 18.94
N LEU A 28 -12.59 -4.82 18.90
CA LEU A 28 -11.40 -5.35 18.22
C LEU A 28 -10.95 -6.71 18.76
N ASN A 29 -11.27 -6.99 20.03
CA ASN A 29 -10.97 -8.29 20.64
C ASN A 29 -11.74 -9.45 19.99
N ASN A 30 -12.90 -9.14 19.40
CA ASN A 30 -13.86 -10.12 18.88
C ASN A 30 -13.86 -10.22 17.35
N LEU A 31 -13.13 -9.35 16.66
CA LEU A 31 -13.01 -9.41 15.19
C LEU A 31 -12.36 -10.70 14.74
N ASP A 32 -12.77 -11.23 13.59
CA ASP A 32 -12.05 -12.31 12.95
C ASP A 32 -10.64 -11.86 12.48
N ASP A 33 -9.84 -12.79 11.99
CA ASP A 33 -8.47 -12.49 11.57
C ASP A 33 -8.38 -11.58 10.34
N MET A 34 -9.31 -11.73 9.39
CA MET A 34 -9.36 -10.90 8.18
C MET A 34 -9.90 -9.51 8.50
N GLU A 35 -10.92 -9.40 9.34
CA GLU A 35 -11.48 -8.15 9.82
C GLU A 35 -10.42 -7.33 10.57
N LEU A 36 -9.70 -7.96 11.51
CA LEU A 36 -8.64 -7.26 12.25
C LEU A 36 -7.49 -6.82 11.33
N LEU A 37 -7.12 -7.65 10.36
CA LEU A 37 -6.10 -7.30 9.39
C LEU A 37 -6.56 -6.15 8.49
N ALA A 38 -7.80 -6.18 8.00
CA ALA A 38 -8.39 -5.10 7.21
C ALA A 38 -8.34 -3.77 7.98
N GLN A 39 -8.77 -3.77 9.25
CA GLN A 39 -8.70 -2.59 10.11
C GLN A 39 -7.28 -2.01 10.22
N LEU A 40 -6.25 -2.86 10.28
CA LEU A 40 -4.85 -2.42 10.27
C LEU A 40 -4.46 -1.82 8.91
N SER A 41 -4.75 -2.53 7.82
CA SER A 41 -4.39 -2.11 6.46
C SER A 41 -4.97 -0.74 6.11
N PHE A 42 -6.25 -0.47 6.43
CA PHE A 42 -6.86 0.84 6.18
C PHE A 42 -6.15 1.97 6.90
N ARG A 43 -5.74 1.77 8.15
CA ARG A 43 -5.07 2.80 8.95
C ARG A 43 -3.66 3.08 8.48
N TYR A 44 -3.00 2.09 7.88
CA TYR A 44 -1.72 2.28 7.22
C TYR A 44 -1.86 3.00 5.89
N MET A 45 -2.83 2.62 5.06
CA MET A 45 -3.16 3.36 3.84
C MET A 45 -3.47 4.83 4.15
N LEU A 46 -4.35 5.07 5.13
CA LEU A 46 -4.69 6.42 5.57
C LEU A 46 -3.46 7.19 6.06
N MET A 47 -2.56 6.52 6.79
CA MET A 47 -1.31 7.14 7.25
C MET A 47 -0.42 7.56 6.08
N GLU A 48 -0.26 6.70 5.07
CA GLU A 48 0.51 6.99 3.85
C GLU A 48 -0.12 8.16 3.08
N SER A 49 -1.46 8.20 2.96
CA SER A 49 -2.19 9.32 2.36
C SER A 49 -1.99 10.63 3.14
N ILE A 50 -2.03 10.59 4.49
CA ILE A 50 -1.78 11.79 5.31
C ILE A 50 -0.34 12.29 5.13
N GLU A 51 0.63 11.39 4.97
CA GLU A 51 2.03 11.75 4.74
C GLU A 51 2.27 12.33 3.33
N SER A 52 1.44 11.97 2.33
CA SER A 52 1.57 12.46 0.94
C SER A 52 0.82 13.76 0.64
N VAL A 53 -0.18 14.14 1.45
CA VAL A 53 -0.97 15.36 1.21
C VAL A 53 -0.11 16.62 1.36
N SER A 54 -0.11 17.46 0.32
CA SER A 54 0.52 18.79 0.36
C SER A 54 -0.24 19.72 1.32
N GLU A 55 0.45 20.63 2.00
CA GLU A 55 -0.15 21.51 3.03
C GLU A 55 -1.28 22.44 2.53
N THR A 56 -1.62 22.42 1.24
CA THR A 56 -2.47 23.41 0.57
C THR A 56 -3.81 22.89 0.05
N ASP A 57 -4.09 21.58 0.07
CA ASP A 57 -5.38 21.06 -0.40
C ASP A 57 -6.35 20.80 0.76
N ASP A 58 -7.07 21.86 1.16
CA ASP A 58 -8.04 21.81 2.25
C ASP A 58 -9.19 20.81 2.00
N SER A 59 -9.48 20.48 0.74
CA SER A 59 -10.57 19.56 0.37
C SER A 59 -10.20 18.10 0.61
N GLU A 60 -8.97 17.73 0.26
CA GLU A 60 -8.41 16.40 0.45
C GLU A 60 -8.19 16.11 1.95
N ILE A 61 -7.70 17.11 2.69
CA ILE A 61 -7.58 17.06 4.16
C ILE A 61 -8.94 16.81 4.82
N GLN A 62 -10.00 17.47 4.36
CA GLN A 62 -11.34 17.32 4.95
C GLN A 62 -11.94 15.94 4.69
N LEU A 63 -11.66 15.32 3.54
CA LEU A 63 -12.06 13.93 3.25
C LEU A 63 -11.36 12.95 4.21
N LEU A 64 -10.04 13.08 4.38
CA LEU A 64 -9.27 12.25 5.31
C LEU A 64 -9.75 12.39 6.76
N TYR A 65 -10.15 13.58 7.18
CA TYR A 65 -10.79 13.79 8.49
C TYR A 65 -12.09 13.01 8.64
N ASN A 66 -12.95 13.03 7.62
CA ASN A 66 -14.23 12.33 7.66
C ASN A 66 -14.03 10.82 7.73
N ASP A 67 -13.07 10.27 6.98
CA ASP A 67 -12.74 8.85 7.00
C ASP A 67 -12.15 8.42 8.33
N LEU A 68 -11.24 9.21 8.89
CA LEU A 68 -10.71 8.97 10.23
C LEU A 68 -11.81 9.05 11.30
N GLU A 69 -12.69 10.04 11.25
CA GLU A 69 -13.77 10.19 12.22
C GLU A 69 -14.76 9.02 12.14
N LYS A 70 -15.06 8.52 10.93
CA LYS A 70 -15.84 7.30 10.73
C LYS A 70 -15.16 6.09 11.38
N LEU A 71 -13.87 5.86 11.10
CA LEU A 71 -13.10 4.74 11.66
C LEU A 71 -12.99 4.77 13.19
N MET A 72 -13.00 5.96 13.79
CA MET A 72 -12.93 6.15 15.24
C MET A 72 -14.28 5.96 15.93
N LYS A 73 -15.38 6.14 15.20
CA LYS A 73 -16.75 5.93 15.69
C LYS A 73 -17.26 4.51 15.45
N TYR A 74 -16.88 3.92 14.31
CA TYR A 74 -17.37 2.63 13.85
C TYR A 74 -16.20 1.75 13.44
N VAL A 75 -16.21 0.49 13.90
CA VAL A 75 -15.41 -0.55 13.26
C VAL A 75 -16.13 -0.92 11.98
N ILE A 76 -15.61 -0.42 10.85
CA ILE A 76 -16.18 -0.67 9.52
C ILE A 76 -15.94 -2.14 9.18
N LEU A 77 -17.00 -2.95 9.21
CA LEU A 77 -16.92 -4.35 8.79
C LEU A 77 -16.78 -4.43 7.27
N ALA A 78 -16.27 -5.56 6.77
CA ALA A 78 -16.09 -5.78 5.32
C ALA A 78 -17.38 -5.59 4.50
N ASP A 79 -18.55 -5.74 5.12
CA ASP A 79 -19.85 -5.55 4.47
C ASP A 79 -20.30 -4.07 4.42
N ASP A 80 -19.77 -3.19 5.28
CA ASP A 80 -20.09 -1.76 5.30
C ASP A 80 -19.28 -0.95 4.25
N PHE A 81 -18.50 -1.63 3.41
CA PHE A 81 -17.75 -1.07 2.27
C PHE A 81 -18.64 -0.62 1.10
N GLU A 82 -19.96 -0.73 1.23
CA GLU A 82 -20.96 -0.39 0.22
C GLU A 82 -20.93 1.09 -0.23
N TYR A 83 -20.16 1.95 0.44
CA TYR A 83 -20.05 3.38 0.10
C TYR A 83 -19.30 3.69 -1.21
N ALA A 84 -18.68 2.70 -1.85
CA ALA A 84 -18.10 2.85 -3.20
C ALA A 84 -19.01 2.33 -4.33
N LYS A 85 -20.24 1.89 -4.03
CA LYS A 85 -21.15 1.30 -5.03
C LYS A 85 -22.23 2.26 -5.54
N ASN A 86 -22.46 3.38 -4.87
CA ASN A 86 -23.63 4.25 -5.13
C ASN A 86 -23.43 5.32 -6.21
N ASP A 87 -22.24 5.44 -6.82
CA ASP A 87 -22.01 6.33 -7.98
C ASP A 87 -21.66 5.56 -9.28
N CYS A 88 -21.79 4.24 -9.28
CA CYS A 88 -21.70 3.45 -10.51
C CYS A 88 -23.07 2.88 -10.83
N ASP A 89 -23.85 3.66 -11.58
CA ASP A 89 -25.00 3.15 -12.31
C ASP A 89 -24.61 1.86 -13.04
N VAL A 90 -25.24 0.77 -12.61
CA VAL A 90 -25.44 -0.53 -13.28
C VAL A 90 -24.61 -0.73 -14.56
N ILE A 91 -23.45 -1.39 -14.42
CA ILE A 91 -22.89 -2.23 -15.49
C ILE A 91 -23.04 -3.66 -15.00
N SER A 92 -24.07 -4.34 -15.50
CA SER A 92 -24.52 -5.67 -15.12
C SER A 92 -23.78 -6.79 -15.86
N ASP A 93 -22.51 -6.62 -16.17
CA ASP A 93 -21.70 -7.67 -16.77
C ASP A 93 -20.66 -8.12 -15.74
N GLU A 94 -20.67 -9.41 -15.42
CA GLU A 94 -19.69 -10.05 -14.54
C GLU A 94 -18.28 -9.81 -15.12
N TYR A 95 -17.50 -8.95 -14.48
CA TYR A 95 -16.15 -8.63 -14.95
C TYR A 95 -15.28 -9.89 -14.87
N ILE A 96 -14.81 -10.36 -16.03
CA ILE A 96 -13.87 -11.48 -16.11
C ILE A 96 -12.52 -11.01 -15.59
N HIS A 97 -12.05 -11.63 -14.52
CA HIS A 97 -10.75 -11.37 -13.91
C HIS A 97 -10.08 -12.69 -13.50
N LEU A 98 -8.75 -12.69 -13.48
CA LEU A 98 -7.97 -13.74 -12.83
C LEU A 98 -7.71 -13.31 -11.38
N ALA A 99 -7.59 -14.28 -10.48
CA ALA A 99 -7.21 -13.99 -9.10
C ALA A 99 -5.78 -13.41 -9.08
N GLY A 100 -5.60 -12.28 -8.38
CA GLY A 100 -4.31 -11.65 -8.14
C GLY A 100 -3.88 -11.75 -6.68
N GLY A 101 -2.57 -11.69 -6.44
CA GLY A 101 -1.97 -11.50 -5.14
C GLY A 101 -1.24 -10.15 -5.07
N MET A 102 -0.85 -9.74 -3.87
CA MET A 102 -0.28 -8.41 -3.59
C MET A 102 0.97 -8.04 -4.43
N PHE A 103 1.74 -9.02 -4.89
CA PHE A 103 2.96 -8.79 -5.69
C PHE A 103 2.95 -9.56 -7.01
N VAL A 104 1.83 -10.22 -7.32
CA VAL A 104 1.65 -11.01 -8.54
C VAL A 104 0.21 -10.82 -8.96
N GLU A 105 -0.02 -9.84 -9.81
CA GLU A 105 -1.33 -9.54 -10.36
C GLU A 105 -1.37 -9.83 -11.87
N PRO A 106 -2.51 -10.31 -12.39
CA PRO A 106 -2.73 -10.41 -13.82
C PRO A 106 -2.75 -9.01 -14.44
N LEU A 107 -2.10 -8.87 -15.59
CA LEU A 107 -2.13 -7.62 -16.36
C LEU A 107 -3.57 -7.26 -16.76
N SER A 108 -4.03 -6.07 -16.37
CA SER A 108 -5.36 -5.59 -16.71
C SER A 108 -5.37 -4.83 -18.04
N ARG A 109 -6.57 -4.62 -18.59
CA ARG A 109 -6.75 -3.76 -19.78
C ARG A 109 -6.38 -2.30 -19.50
N LEU A 110 -6.52 -1.85 -18.26
CA LEU A 110 -6.14 -0.49 -17.87
C LEU A 110 -4.61 -0.35 -17.89
N ASP A 111 -3.89 -1.34 -17.38
CA ASP A 111 -2.41 -1.34 -17.37
C ASP A 111 -1.86 -1.30 -18.79
N LEU A 112 -2.42 -2.12 -19.69
CA LEU A 112 -2.06 -2.10 -21.10
C LEU A 112 -2.30 -0.72 -21.73
N ARG A 113 -3.44 -0.09 -21.45
CA ARG A 113 -3.73 1.25 -21.96
C ARG A 113 -2.73 2.28 -21.44
N LEU A 114 -2.44 2.27 -20.15
CA LEU A 114 -1.46 3.19 -19.55
C LEU A 114 -0.07 3.00 -20.16
N LEU A 115 0.33 1.76 -20.42
CA LEU A 115 1.58 1.48 -21.14
C LEU A 115 1.56 2.08 -22.56
N THR A 116 0.46 1.99 -23.31
CA THR A 116 0.39 2.56 -24.66
C THR A 116 0.54 4.09 -24.69
N GLU A 117 0.20 4.78 -23.59
CA GLU A 117 0.28 6.23 -23.46
C GLU A 117 1.66 6.70 -22.93
N LYS A 118 2.55 5.78 -22.52
CA LYS A 118 3.88 6.11 -21.99
C LYS A 118 4.91 6.39 -23.09
N ILE A 119 5.92 7.19 -22.72
CA ILE A 119 7.11 7.51 -23.53
C ILE A 119 8.30 6.73 -22.97
N ALA A 120 9.12 6.15 -23.84
CA ALA A 120 10.38 5.51 -23.45
C ALA A 120 11.36 6.54 -22.87
N LEU A 121 11.84 6.30 -21.65
CA LEU A 121 12.79 7.18 -20.98
C LEU A 121 14.24 6.90 -21.38
N GLN A 122 14.53 5.64 -21.71
CA GLN A 122 15.85 5.16 -22.09
C GLN A 122 15.76 4.11 -23.18
N GLY A 123 16.90 3.71 -23.74
CA GLY A 123 16.96 2.78 -24.86
C GLY A 123 17.08 3.49 -26.21
N ALA A 124 16.98 2.70 -27.28
CA ALA A 124 17.09 3.18 -28.64
C ALA A 124 15.85 4.01 -29.05
N GLY A 125 14.68 3.72 -28.47
CA GLY A 125 13.44 4.50 -28.64
C GLY A 125 13.26 5.67 -27.66
N ALA A 126 14.30 6.07 -26.91
CA ALA A 126 14.17 7.11 -25.89
C ALA A 126 13.59 8.43 -26.45
N GLY A 127 12.57 8.97 -25.77
CA GLY A 127 11.85 10.17 -26.18
C GLY A 127 10.64 9.93 -27.09
N TYR A 128 10.42 8.69 -27.54
CA TYR A 128 9.25 8.30 -28.36
C TYR A 128 8.22 7.53 -27.54
N ALA A 129 6.97 7.49 -28.02
CA ALA A 129 5.93 6.64 -27.46
C ALA A 129 6.37 5.16 -27.47
N LEU A 130 5.97 4.39 -26.45
CA LEU A 130 6.30 2.96 -26.37
C LEU A 130 5.74 2.16 -27.54
N LEU A 131 4.60 2.59 -28.08
CA LEU A 131 4.03 2.07 -29.33
C LEU A 131 4.01 3.21 -30.34
N PRO A 132 5.11 3.43 -31.09
CA PRO A 132 5.15 4.47 -32.09
C PRO A 132 4.19 4.12 -33.23
N THR A 133 3.45 5.10 -33.72
CA THR A 133 2.63 4.96 -34.92
C THR A 133 3.47 5.12 -36.18
N ASP A 134 2.98 4.64 -37.32
CA ASP A 134 3.64 4.83 -38.63
C ASP A 134 3.96 6.31 -38.90
N GLU A 135 3.10 7.24 -38.43
CA GLU A 135 3.32 8.69 -38.54
C GLU A 135 4.48 9.18 -37.66
N ASP A 136 4.67 8.61 -36.46
CA ASP A 136 5.81 8.92 -35.58
C ASP A 136 7.14 8.48 -36.21
N TYR A 137 7.13 7.35 -36.93
CA TYR A 137 8.29 6.88 -37.70
C TYR A 137 8.60 7.81 -38.88
N GLU A 138 7.60 8.31 -39.59
CA GLU A 138 7.79 9.24 -40.72
C GLU A 138 8.29 10.62 -40.26
N PHE A 139 7.84 11.14 -39.12
CA PHE A 139 8.28 12.42 -38.56
C PHE A 139 9.75 12.40 -38.09
N SER A 140 10.21 11.25 -37.58
CA SER A 140 11.60 11.06 -37.16
C SER A 140 12.62 11.13 -38.32
N GLN A 141 12.22 10.72 -39.53
CA GLN A 141 13.07 10.73 -40.72
C GLN A 141 13.29 12.14 -41.29
N GLN A 142 12.40 13.11 -41.01
CA GLN A 142 12.47 14.45 -41.59
C GLN A 142 13.30 15.46 -40.77
N ASN A 143 13.57 15.19 -39.48
CA ASN A 143 14.24 16.13 -38.56
C ASN A 143 15.70 15.78 -38.22
N SER A 144 16.33 14.84 -38.93
CA SER A 144 17.74 14.45 -38.71
C SER A 144 18.73 15.41 -39.38
N ASP A 145 18.89 16.62 -38.83
CA ASP A 145 19.86 17.64 -39.30
C ASP A 145 21.22 17.61 -38.57
N CYS A 146 21.58 16.52 -37.87
CA CYS A 146 22.90 16.38 -37.25
C CYS A 146 23.50 14.96 -37.34
N ASN A 147 24.82 14.93 -37.55
CA ASN A 147 25.69 13.80 -37.88
C ASN A 147 25.45 12.46 -37.15
N ASP A 148 25.60 11.37 -37.92
CA ASP A 148 25.94 9.98 -37.56
C ASP A 148 24.93 9.03 -36.88
N THR A 149 23.66 9.40 -36.68
CA THR A 149 22.61 8.41 -36.33
C THR A 149 21.31 8.68 -37.07
N ALA A 150 21.38 8.71 -38.40
CA ALA A 150 20.17 8.67 -39.22
C ALA A 150 19.49 7.30 -38.98
N ILE A 151 18.37 7.31 -38.25
CA ILE A 151 17.47 6.16 -38.09
C ILE A 151 16.94 5.85 -39.49
N ASN A 152 17.46 4.81 -40.12
CA ASN A 152 17.20 4.49 -41.52
C ASN A 152 17.23 2.98 -41.71
N SER A 153 16.26 2.26 -41.15
CA SER A 153 15.84 0.94 -41.65
C SER A 153 14.65 0.37 -40.87
N GLU A 154 13.91 -0.56 -41.49
CA GLU A 154 13.04 -1.53 -40.80
C GLU A 154 13.76 -2.21 -39.61
N ALA A 155 15.09 -2.33 -39.65
CA ALA A 155 15.88 -2.91 -38.58
C ALA A 155 15.94 -2.03 -37.32
N ASP A 156 15.83 -0.70 -37.43
CA ASP A 156 15.78 0.18 -36.27
C ASP A 156 14.40 0.17 -35.62
N SER A 157 13.32 0.16 -36.42
CA SER A 157 11.96 -0.11 -35.91
C SER A 157 11.89 -1.48 -35.22
N PHE A 158 12.49 -2.52 -35.82
CA PHE A 158 12.57 -3.84 -35.19
C PHE A 158 13.34 -3.78 -33.85
N ARG A 159 14.44 -3.02 -33.76
CA ARG A 159 15.20 -2.89 -32.51
C ARG A 159 14.40 -2.17 -31.43
N PHE A 160 13.66 -1.10 -31.77
CA PHE A 160 12.79 -0.38 -30.83
C PHE A 160 11.71 -1.31 -30.26
N ASN A 161 11.09 -2.12 -31.11
CA ASN A 161 10.06 -3.07 -30.70
C ASN A 161 10.58 -4.29 -29.92
N MET A 162 11.90 -4.48 -29.85
CA MET A 162 12.54 -5.59 -29.13
C MET A 162 13.12 -5.18 -27.77
N GLU A 163 13.04 -3.89 -27.40
CA GLU A 163 13.47 -3.43 -26.09
C GLU A 163 12.51 -3.94 -24.99
N SER A 164 13.07 -4.28 -23.83
CA SER A 164 12.27 -4.68 -22.68
C SER A 164 11.55 -3.47 -22.13
N ILE A 165 10.21 -3.52 -22.13
CA ILE A 165 9.34 -2.43 -21.66
C ILE A 165 9.75 -1.99 -20.25
N ASP A 166 9.91 -2.95 -19.33
CA ASP A 166 10.23 -2.66 -17.93
C ASP A 166 11.62 -2.03 -17.73
N LYS A 167 12.51 -2.10 -18.73
CA LYS A 167 13.75 -1.33 -18.75
C LYS A 167 13.57 0.07 -19.32
N VAL A 168 12.77 0.25 -20.35
CA VAL A 168 12.65 1.57 -21.01
C VAL A 168 11.65 2.50 -20.32
N THR A 169 10.83 1.97 -19.41
CA THR A 169 9.88 2.73 -18.59
C THR A 169 10.29 2.79 -17.13
N ASP A 170 9.83 3.83 -16.44
CA ASP A 170 9.75 3.82 -14.98
C ASP A 170 8.57 2.93 -14.57
N CYS A 171 8.88 1.72 -14.11
CA CYS A 171 7.92 0.76 -13.55
C CYS A 171 8.04 0.79 -12.03
N ASP A 172 6.92 0.73 -11.32
CA ASP A 172 6.83 0.71 -9.85
C ASP A 172 7.34 -0.63 -9.27
N ASP A 173 8.65 -0.89 -9.41
CA ASP A 173 9.36 -2.11 -8.98
C ASP A 173 8.76 -3.45 -9.49
N SER A 174 7.91 -3.40 -10.51
CA SER A 174 7.19 -4.54 -11.10
C SER A 174 7.71 -4.89 -12.50
N ILE A 175 7.47 -6.15 -12.91
CA ILE A 175 7.83 -6.65 -14.23
C ILE A 175 6.65 -7.37 -14.87
N ASN A 176 6.42 -7.10 -16.16
CA ASN A 176 5.42 -7.80 -16.95
C ASN A 176 6.02 -9.08 -17.54
N ILE A 177 5.48 -10.24 -17.16
CA ILE A 177 5.99 -11.55 -17.60
C ILE A 177 4.93 -12.37 -18.32
N SER A 178 5.35 -13.09 -19.35
CA SER A 178 4.55 -14.15 -19.98
C SER A 178 4.98 -15.50 -19.41
N LEU A 179 4.01 -16.29 -18.93
CA LEU A 179 4.24 -17.62 -18.38
C LEU A 179 3.54 -18.68 -19.24
N ASP A 180 4.30 -19.70 -19.65
CA ASP A 180 3.75 -20.87 -20.34
C ASP A 180 3.13 -21.83 -19.32
N LEU A 181 1.81 -21.73 -19.14
CA LEU A 181 1.04 -22.55 -18.20
C LEU A 181 0.95 -24.04 -18.61
N THR A 182 1.52 -24.44 -19.76
CA THR A 182 1.61 -25.87 -20.12
C THR A 182 2.74 -26.60 -19.39
N ARG A 183 3.59 -25.86 -18.66
CA ARG A 183 4.70 -26.38 -17.86
C ARG A 183 4.26 -26.75 -16.45
N THR A 184 5.07 -27.57 -15.77
CA THR A 184 4.79 -27.95 -14.39
C THR A 184 5.09 -26.79 -13.43
N ASP A 185 4.36 -26.69 -12.32
CA ASP A 185 4.60 -25.70 -11.27
C ASP A 185 6.06 -25.71 -10.81
N SER A 186 6.67 -26.91 -10.69
CA SER A 186 8.05 -27.06 -10.26
C SER A 186 9.07 -26.45 -11.24
N GLU A 187 8.79 -26.53 -12.54
CA GLU A 187 9.62 -25.93 -13.58
C GLU A 187 9.45 -24.42 -13.60
N LEU A 188 8.21 -23.93 -13.52
CA LEU A 188 7.89 -22.51 -13.48
C LEU A 188 8.53 -21.84 -12.26
N ILE A 189 8.35 -22.39 -11.06
CA ILE A 189 8.92 -21.86 -9.82
C ILE A 189 10.45 -21.85 -9.89
N LYS A 190 11.07 -22.90 -10.44
CA LYS A 190 12.53 -23.00 -10.56
C LYS A 190 13.09 -21.92 -11.48
N GLU A 191 12.49 -21.72 -12.65
CA GLU A 191 12.93 -20.69 -13.60
C GLU A 191 12.69 -19.28 -13.04
N ILE A 192 11.51 -19.00 -12.46
CA ILE A 192 11.22 -17.71 -11.82
C ILE A 192 12.22 -17.44 -10.68
N SER A 193 12.48 -18.42 -9.82
CA SER A 193 13.44 -18.27 -8.71
C SER A 193 14.85 -17.94 -9.18
N LYS A 194 15.25 -18.44 -10.35
CA LYS A 194 16.55 -18.15 -10.97
C LYS A 194 16.58 -16.76 -11.61
N LEU A 195 15.49 -16.33 -12.22
CA LEU A 195 15.41 -15.07 -12.97
C LEU A 195 15.18 -13.84 -12.07
N LEU A 196 14.40 -13.97 -10.99
CA LEU A 196 14.12 -12.88 -10.04
C LEU A 196 15.38 -12.12 -9.54
N PRO A 197 16.47 -12.76 -9.08
CA PRO A 197 17.66 -12.02 -8.66
C PRO A 197 18.35 -11.28 -9.82
N LEU A 198 18.29 -11.81 -11.04
CA LEU A 198 18.86 -11.18 -12.23
C LEU A 198 18.05 -9.94 -12.61
N TRP A 199 16.72 -10.06 -12.69
CA TRP A 199 15.85 -8.93 -13.00
C TRP A 199 15.99 -7.79 -11.99
N ARG A 200 16.02 -8.10 -10.69
CA ARG A 200 16.25 -7.08 -9.66
C ARG A 200 17.58 -6.37 -9.83
N SER A 201 18.65 -7.12 -10.15
CA SER A 201 19.96 -6.51 -10.42
C SER A 201 19.95 -5.65 -11.68
N GLU A 202 19.22 -6.04 -12.71
CA GLU A 202 19.15 -5.33 -13.99
C GLU A 202 18.30 -4.06 -13.91
N LEU A 203 17.27 -4.05 -13.06
CA LEU A 203 16.40 -2.91 -12.81
C LEU A 203 16.88 -2.02 -11.64
N GLY A 204 17.91 -2.44 -10.92
CA GLY A 204 18.43 -1.69 -9.76
C GLY A 204 17.55 -1.76 -8.51
N ILE A 205 16.67 -2.75 -8.41
CA ILE A 205 15.73 -2.92 -7.30
C ILE A 205 16.44 -3.59 -6.11
N GLU A 206 16.48 -2.92 -4.97
CA GLU A 206 17.04 -3.48 -3.74
C GLU A 206 16.06 -4.43 -3.05
N VAL A 207 16.50 -5.66 -2.74
CA VAL A 207 15.68 -6.60 -1.99
C VAL A 207 15.55 -6.14 -0.55
N ASN A 208 14.32 -5.81 -0.14
CA ASN A 208 14.00 -5.60 1.25
C ASN A 208 14.40 -6.82 2.10
N LYS A 209 15.29 -6.62 3.08
CA LYS A 209 15.72 -7.69 3.99
C LYS A 209 14.51 -8.26 4.72
N LEU A 210 14.41 -9.59 4.72
CA LEU A 210 13.36 -10.33 5.42
C LEU A 210 13.26 -9.84 6.87
N ILE A 211 12.17 -9.16 7.19
CA ILE A 211 11.84 -8.85 8.58
C ILE A 211 11.51 -10.18 9.27
N GLU A 212 12.14 -10.43 10.43
CA GLU A 212 11.80 -11.55 11.30
C GLU A 212 10.31 -11.50 11.63
N TYR A 213 9.55 -12.39 11.00
CA TYR A 213 8.11 -12.50 11.14
C TYR A 213 7.82 -13.69 12.05
N LYS A 214 7.08 -13.44 13.14
CA LYS A 214 6.83 -14.42 14.20
C LYS A 214 5.46 -15.12 14.09
N GLY A 215 4.77 -14.95 12.98
CA GLY A 215 3.45 -15.52 12.74
C GLY A 215 2.28 -14.62 13.16
N TRP A 216 1.10 -14.87 12.58
CA TRP A 216 -0.10 -14.05 12.75
C TRP A 216 -0.63 -14.09 14.18
N VAL A 217 -0.66 -15.28 14.80
CA VAL A 217 -1.12 -15.45 16.20
C VAL A 217 -0.37 -14.52 17.16
N HIS A 218 0.95 -14.40 16.98
CA HIS A 218 1.78 -13.51 17.78
C HIS A 218 1.54 -12.03 17.45
N LEU A 219 1.29 -11.72 16.18
CA LEU A 219 1.01 -10.37 15.71
C LEU A 219 -0.35 -9.88 16.24
N ARG A 220 -1.42 -10.65 16.03
CA ARG A 220 -2.77 -10.38 16.52
C ARG A 220 -2.78 -10.07 18.00
N LYS A 221 -2.17 -10.95 18.81
CA LYS A 221 -2.06 -10.75 20.26
C LYS A 221 -1.42 -9.41 20.61
N ARG A 222 -0.35 -9.02 19.92
CA ARG A 222 0.35 -7.74 20.17
C ARG A 222 -0.44 -6.54 19.67
N VAL A 223 -1.13 -6.64 18.54
CA VAL A 223 -1.99 -5.56 18.03
C VAL A 223 -3.06 -5.20 19.07
N ILE A 224 -3.68 -6.23 19.65
CA ILE A 224 -4.69 -6.08 20.70
C ILE A 224 -4.06 -5.59 22.00
N GLU A 225 -3.05 -6.29 22.54
CA GLU A 225 -2.45 -5.98 23.84
C GLU A 225 -1.80 -4.59 23.87
N TYR A 226 -1.21 -4.16 22.75
CA TYR A 226 -0.56 -2.86 22.66
C TYR A 226 -1.51 -1.76 22.19
N LYS A 227 -2.80 -2.06 21.98
CA LYS A 227 -3.82 -1.11 21.51
C LYS A 227 -3.32 -0.36 20.26
N VAL A 228 -2.75 -1.10 19.30
CA VAL A 228 -2.10 -0.51 18.11
C VAL A 228 -3.07 0.33 17.29
N ILE A 229 -4.26 -0.17 17.01
CA ILE A 229 -5.28 0.55 16.24
C ILE A 229 -5.67 1.87 16.93
N PRO A 230 -6.05 1.89 18.22
CA PRO A 230 -6.27 3.15 18.95
C PRO A 230 -5.10 4.13 18.89
N ILE A 231 -3.86 3.64 18.97
CA ILE A 231 -2.67 4.49 18.87
C ILE A 231 -2.55 5.09 17.47
N LEU A 232 -2.73 4.29 16.41
CA LEU A 232 -2.66 4.76 15.02
C LEU A 232 -3.71 5.84 14.76
N ASP A 233 -4.94 5.66 15.21
CA ASP A 233 -6.02 6.63 14.98
C ASP A 233 -5.74 7.97 15.69
N VAL A 234 -5.23 7.91 16.92
CA VAL A 234 -4.78 9.13 17.63
C VAL A 234 -3.62 9.80 16.89
N LEU A 235 -2.63 9.05 16.42
CA LEU A 235 -1.48 9.59 15.69
C LEU A 235 -1.90 10.22 14.36
N ASN A 236 -2.75 9.55 13.58
CA ASN A 236 -3.28 10.06 12.32
C ASN A 236 -4.08 11.35 12.54
N TYR A 237 -4.90 11.41 13.59
CA TYR A 237 -5.65 12.62 13.94
C TYR A 237 -4.72 13.78 14.28
N LEU A 238 -3.67 13.53 15.08
CA LEU A 238 -2.70 14.55 15.45
C LEU A 238 -1.94 15.09 14.23
N SER A 239 -1.57 14.21 13.31
CA SER A 239 -0.93 14.58 12.04
C SER A 239 -1.84 15.50 11.21
N LEU A 240 -3.09 15.11 10.98
CA LEU A 240 -4.07 15.93 10.24
C LEU A 240 -4.34 17.28 10.93
N SER A 241 -4.41 17.29 12.27
CA SER A 241 -4.67 18.50 13.06
C SER A 241 -3.45 19.38 13.27
N LYS A 242 -2.27 18.95 12.79
CA LYS A 242 -0.97 19.59 13.07
C LYS A 242 -0.77 19.84 14.57
N LEU A 243 -1.36 18.98 15.42
CA LEU A 243 -1.27 19.05 16.88
C LEU A 243 -0.17 18.13 17.38
N LYS A 244 0.47 18.53 18.49
CA LYS A 244 1.46 17.68 19.17
C LYS A 244 1.02 17.45 20.60
N ILE A 245 0.97 16.19 21.01
CA ILE A 245 0.81 15.80 22.41
C ILE A 245 2.06 15.08 22.90
N ASN A 246 2.31 15.13 24.19
CA ASN A 246 3.40 14.35 24.77
C ASN A 246 3.01 12.87 24.91
N THR A 247 4.02 12.00 24.97
CA THR A 247 3.84 10.54 25.13
C THR A 247 2.98 10.18 26.33
N THR A 248 3.10 10.92 27.44
CA THR A 248 2.32 10.68 28.65
C THR A 248 0.83 10.92 28.42
N ALA A 249 0.45 11.99 27.71
CA ALA A 249 -0.93 12.29 27.38
C ALA A 249 -1.51 11.26 26.40
N LEU A 250 -0.74 10.81 25.41
CA LEU A 250 -1.14 9.72 24.51
C LEU A 250 -1.44 8.43 25.28
N LEU A 251 -0.54 8.04 26.18
CA LEU A 251 -0.74 6.84 27.00
C LEU A 251 -1.93 6.96 27.93
N LEU A 252 -2.14 8.14 28.50
CA LEU A 252 -3.31 8.44 29.30
C LEU A 252 -4.61 8.24 28.49
N ILE A 253 -4.64 8.68 27.23
CA ILE A 253 -5.78 8.53 26.30
C ILE A 253 -6.08 7.06 25.98
N VAL A 254 -5.05 6.27 25.65
CA VAL A 254 -5.22 4.89 25.17
C VAL A 254 -5.25 3.84 26.30
N PHE A 255 -4.55 4.14 27.41
CA PHE A 255 -4.44 3.30 28.60
C PHE A 255 -4.91 4.09 29.83
N PRO A 256 -6.22 4.39 29.93
CA PRO A 256 -6.75 5.24 31.01
C PRO A 256 -6.51 4.65 32.41
N ASP A 257 -6.38 3.33 32.51
CA ASP A 257 -6.11 2.60 33.76
C ASP A 257 -4.61 2.43 34.04
N GLY A 258 -3.73 2.97 33.19
CA GLY A 258 -2.27 2.92 33.39
C GLY A 258 -1.63 1.57 33.11
N GLU A 259 -2.27 0.74 32.27
CA GLU A 259 -1.81 -0.61 31.89
C GLU A 259 -0.39 -0.62 31.27
N LYS A 260 0.01 0.49 30.63
CA LYS A 260 1.31 0.65 29.98
C LYS A 260 1.93 2.00 30.35
N ASP A 261 3.24 2.02 30.51
CA ASP A 261 4.02 3.22 30.86
C ASP A 261 4.85 3.75 29.68
N VAL A 262 5.46 4.93 29.88
CA VAL A 262 6.29 5.59 28.86
C VAL A 262 7.48 4.73 28.45
N PHE A 263 8.03 3.94 29.37
CA PHE A 263 9.16 3.06 29.09
C PHE A 263 8.74 1.91 28.16
N SER A 264 7.65 1.20 28.50
CA SER A 264 7.09 0.12 27.69
C SER A 264 6.67 0.60 26.31
N TYR A 265 6.09 1.80 26.24
CA TYR A 265 5.72 2.43 24.98
C TYR A 265 6.92 2.64 24.06
N ASN A 266 7.97 3.30 24.54
CA ASN A 266 9.14 3.63 23.72
C ASN A 266 9.97 2.39 23.36
N LYS A 267 10.11 1.43 24.28
CA LYS A 267 10.99 0.26 24.09
C LYS A 267 10.32 -0.89 23.34
N THR A 268 8.99 -0.96 23.37
CA THR A 268 8.27 -2.15 22.88
C THR A 268 7.16 -1.81 21.90
N ILE A 269 6.25 -0.89 22.26
CA ILE A 269 5.05 -0.60 21.46
C ILE A 269 5.43 0.17 20.19
N MET A 270 6.16 1.27 20.31
CA MET A 270 6.57 2.07 19.15
C MET A 270 7.45 1.32 18.16
N PRO A 271 8.48 0.55 18.59
CA PRO A 271 9.23 -0.31 17.67
C PRO A 271 8.36 -1.36 16.98
N PHE A 272 7.31 -1.86 17.65
CA PHE A 272 6.37 -2.79 17.03
C PHE A 272 5.47 -2.11 15.99
N ILE A 273 4.93 -0.92 16.29
CA ILE A 273 4.15 -0.12 15.34
C ILE A 273 5.02 0.24 14.12
N ALA A 274 6.28 0.63 14.33
CA ALA A 274 7.22 0.91 13.24
C ALA A 274 7.51 -0.33 12.39
N LYS A 275 7.57 -1.53 12.98
CA LYS A 275 7.69 -2.78 12.21
C LYS A 275 6.43 -3.07 11.39
N LEU A 276 5.25 -2.85 11.97
CA LEU A 276 3.97 -3.03 11.27
C LEU A 276 3.76 -2.02 10.12
N LYS A 277 4.43 -0.86 10.16
CA LYS A 277 4.48 0.05 9.01
C LYS A 277 5.20 -0.55 7.79
N SER A 278 6.05 -1.55 7.97
CA SER A 278 6.67 -2.20 6.82
C SER A 278 5.66 -3.05 6.08
N GLU A 279 5.49 -2.75 4.79
CA GLU A 279 4.67 -3.49 3.86
C GLU A 279 4.96 -5.00 3.90
N ASN A 280 6.24 -5.39 3.91
CA ASN A 280 6.68 -6.79 4.01
C ASN A 280 6.16 -7.50 5.27
N TYR A 281 6.02 -6.80 6.39
CA TYR A 281 5.56 -7.39 7.65
C TYR A 281 4.04 -7.57 7.66
N ARG A 282 3.29 -6.64 7.03
CA ARG A 282 1.83 -6.76 6.83
C ARG A 282 1.50 -7.88 5.84
N HIS A 283 2.27 -7.98 4.76
CA HIS A 283 2.08 -9.01 3.74
C HIS A 283 2.21 -10.42 4.30
N LYS A 284 3.24 -10.69 5.11
CA LYS A 284 3.41 -12.01 5.74
C LYS A 284 2.22 -12.41 6.62
N ALA A 285 1.59 -11.43 7.27
CA ALA A 285 0.36 -11.63 8.03
C ALA A 285 -0.82 -12.00 7.15
N PHE A 286 -1.03 -11.26 6.06
CA PHE A 286 -2.07 -11.56 5.09
C PHE A 286 -1.95 -12.96 4.49
N VAL A 287 -0.75 -13.34 4.03
CA VAL A 287 -0.50 -14.66 3.43
C VAL A 287 -0.76 -15.80 4.40
N GLU A 288 -0.36 -15.65 5.67
CA GLU A 288 -0.61 -16.68 6.69
C GLU A 288 -2.12 -16.87 6.93
N ILE A 289 -2.88 -15.78 7.06
CA ILE A 289 -4.33 -15.85 7.29
C ILE A 289 -5.05 -16.49 6.10
N LEU A 290 -4.68 -16.11 4.86
CA LEU A 290 -5.28 -16.70 3.65
C LEU A 290 -4.95 -18.19 3.54
N SER A 291 -3.70 -18.57 3.80
CA SER A 291 -3.27 -19.98 3.73
C SER A 291 -4.04 -20.84 4.73
N ASN A 292 -4.33 -20.31 5.92
CA ASN A 292 -5.09 -21.03 6.93
C ASN A 292 -6.58 -21.16 6.55
N ARG A 293 -7.18 -20.16 5.89
CA ARG A 293 -8.57 -20.26 5.41
C ARG A 293 -8.75 -21.30 4.31
N ILE A 294 -7.80 -21.39 3.37
CA ILE A 294 -7.88 -22.36 2.27
C ILE A 294 -7.69 -23.81 2.76
N GLY A 295 -6.96 -24.01 3.87
CA GLY A 295 -6.74 -25.33 4.46
C GLY A 295 -7.91 -25.89 5.28
N ASP A 296 -8.88 -25.07 5.69
CA ASP A 296 -10.06 -25.50 6.45
C ASP A 296 -11.22 -25.99 5.54
N ASP A 297 -11.13 -25.74 4.22
CA ASP A 297 -12.13 -26.14 3.21
C ASP A 297 -11.75 -27.44 2.44
N SER A 298 -10.72 -28.17 2.87
CA SER A 298 -10.24 -29.44 2.28
C SER A 298 -10.22 -30.60 3.28
#